data_AF-F4P625-F1
#
_entry.id   AF-F4P625-F1
#
_cell.length_a   1.000
_cell.length_b   1.000
_cell.length_c   1.000
_cell.angle_alpha   90.00
_cell.angle_beta   90.00
_cell.angle_gamma   90.00
#
_symmetry.space_group_name_H-M   'P 1'
#
loop_
_entity.id
_entity.type
_entity.pdbx_description
1 polymer ?
#
loop_
_entity_poly.entity_id
_entity_poly.type
_entity_poly.pdbx_seq_one_letter_code
_entity_poly.pdbx_strand_id
1 'polypeptide(L)'
;KTVGFLGGFCLLFNQMTGPAIPFTSANFQDPGWLFTTIMYLVFSVVSGFSVLFLVEAIKVIPGNSNFQGDVEYGTIINFYFGKNLHFVAQLVLYGALQSNAIQCIVLTAQATDNLLISLFGSTCGLSFSNGWMCVTQQSIYVPSPFESNLMVFTFGLLVVILFCLPLSFTDMDNNIMFNILMAMLSIALGTSWIYSSFVTGLDTRRVPAVTGLTLKYGQVVGTVLLNLGATTVVPTWINLKHRDVSVQNLVWIAIGASTAYYICIGVLCGLGFPLDESGNLLHSLLLVGKPELVATISIGVFAYVMLLPSVPVSFMVSRDNLVQNEVMSKQSASFLSFVLPWILLIPLQTGVVIYDFQTWMSLFFTATANFVIPFLMYFKCVEFR
;
A
#
# COMPACT_ATOMS: atom_id res chain seq x y z
N LYS A 1 12.60 -20.63 9.07
CA LYS A 1 11.60 -19.79 9.78
C LYS A 1 12.33 -18.82 10.71
N THR A 2 12.40 -17.56 10.31
CA THR A 2 13.31 -16.53 10.84
C THR A 2 12.57 -15.30 11.40
N VAL A 3 11.28 -15.15 11.10
CA VAL A 3 10.54 -13.90 11.38
C VAL A 3 9.79 -13.97 12.71
N GLY A 4 10.21 -13.15 13.67
CA GLY A 4 9.54 -13.01 14.97
C GLY A 4 8.25 -12.19 14.90
N PHE A 5 7.61 -12.02 16.06
CA PHE A 5 6.33 -11.29 16.17
C PHE A 5 6.42 -9.84 15.66
N LEU A 6 7.45 -9.09 16.06
CA LEU A 6 7.65 -7.70 15.64
C LEU A 6 7.83 -7.58 14.13
N GLY A 7 8.64 -8.47 13.52
CA GLY A 7 8.86 -8.48 12.08
C GLY A 7 7.58 -8.76 11.30
N GLY A 8 6.76 -9.71 11.74
CA GLY A 8 5.46 -9.99 11.13
C GLY A 8 4.47 -8.83 11.30
N PHE A 9 4.42 -8.22 12.50
CA PHE A 9 3.58 -7.05 12.75
C PHE A 9 3.95 -5.89 11.83
N CYS A 10 5.22 -5.51 11.76
CA CYS A 10 5.69 -4.40 10.93
C CYS A 10 5.49 -4.67 9.44
N LEU A 11 5.68 -5.92 8.99
CA LEU A 11 5.41 -6.30 7.60
C LEU A 11 3.94 -6.11 7.24
N LEU A 12 3.01 -6.66 8.05
CA LEU A 12 1.58 -6.52 7.79
C LEU A 12 1.11 -5.06 7.95
N PHE A 13 1.63 -4.35 8.94
CA PHE A 13 1.35 -2.94 9.15
C PHE A 13 1.71 -2.13 7.91
N ASN A 14 2.93 -2.27 7.39
CA ASN A 14 3.36 -1.56 6.17
C ASN A 14 2.51 -1.89 4.95
N GLN A 15 2.06 -3.13 4.79
CA GLN A 15 1.20 -3.49 3.66
C GLN A 15 -0.19 -2.85 3.76
N MET A 16 -0.70 -2.66 4.98
CA MET A 16 -1.99 -1.98 5.20
C MET A 16 -1.84 -0.46 5.20
N THR A 17 -0.71 0.08 5.66
CA THR A 17 -0.46 1.52 5.66
C THR A 17 0.09 1.95 4.30
N GLY A 18 -0.81 2.28 3.39
CA GLY A 18 -0.48 2.60 2.00
C GLY A 18 -0.63 4.08 1.61
N PRO A 19 -0.75 4.37 0.30
CA PRO A 19 -0.82 5.73 -0.26
C PRO A 19 -2.05 6.54 0.13
N ALA A 20 -3.03 5.91 0.77
CA ALA A 20 -4.26 6.59 1.18
C ALA A 20 -4.14 7.34 2.51
N ILE A 21 -3.07 7.18 3.29
CA ILE A 21 -2.93 7.86 4.60
C ILE A 21 -3.08 9.39 4.44
N PRO A 22 -2.39 10.07 3.50
CA PRO A 22 -2.56 11.51 3.30
C PRO A 22 -3.99 11.94 2.97
N PHE A 23 -4.78 11.07 2.35
CA PHE A 23 -6.16 11.35 1.95
C PHE A 23 -7.18 10.97 3.01
N THR A 24 -6.76 10.27 4.07
CA THR A 24 -7.68 9.75 5.09
C THR A 24 -8.37 10.90 5.82
N SER A 25 -7.68 12.00 6.08
CA SER A 25 -8.26 13.18 6.72
C SER A 25 -9.44 13.76 5.93
N ALA A 26 -9.37 13.74 4.59
CA ALA A 26 -10.46 14.22 3.74
C ALA A 26 -11.72 13.35 3.91
N ASN A 27 -11.54 12.03 4.01
CA ASN A 27 -12.64 11.09 4.27
C ASN A 27 -13.33 11.35 5.62
N PHE A 28 -12.63 11.95 6.60
CA PHE A 28 -13.23 12.33 7.88
C PHE A 28 -13.89 13.71 7.85
N GLN A 29 -13.42 14.64 7.01
CA GLN A 29 -14.06 15.94 6.81
C GLN A 29 -15.36 15.81 5.99
N ASP A 30 -15.38 14.92 5.01
CA ASP A 30 -16.55 14.66 4.16
C ASP A 30 -16.49 13.18 3.69
N PRO A 31 -17.42 12.30 4.12
CA PRO A 31 -18.77 12.58 4.61
C PRO A 31 -18.95 12.78 6.12
N GLY A 32 -17.87 12.86 6.89
CA GLY A 32 -17.91 13.05 8.33
C GLY A 32 -17.35 11.86 9.11
N TRP A 33 -17.02 12.08 10.38
CA TRP A 33 -16.26 11.09 11.15
C TRP A 33 -17.06 9.84 11.50
N LEU A 34 -18.37 9.95 11.72
CA LEU A 34 -19.17 8.82 12.20
C LEU A 34 -19.23 7.71 11.16
N PHE A 35 -19.61 8.05 9.92
CA PHE A 35 -19.67 7.08 8.82
C PHE A 35 -18.29 6.48 8.55
N THR A 36 -17.27 7.31 8.43
CA THR A 36 -15.90 6.87 8.11
C THR A 36 -15.33 5.96 9.20
N THR A 37 -15.59 6.25 10.47
CA THR A 37 -15.16 5.39 11.60
C THR A 37 -15.87 4.04 11.57
N ILE A 38 -17.19 4.01 11.33
CA ILE A 38 -17.95 2.76 11.23
C ILE A 38 -17.43 1.92 10.06
N MET A 39 -17.14 2.53 8.91
CA MET A 39 -16.57 1.81 7.77
C MET A 39 -15.20 1.19 8.11
N TYR A 40 -14.30 1.93 8.76
CA TYR A 40 -13.02 1.38 9.23
C TYR A 40 -13.20 0.19 10.17
N LEU A 41 -14.13 0.27 11.12
CA LEU A 41 -14.40 -0.82 12.06
C LEU A 41 -14.99 -2.06 11.36
N VAL A 42 -15.95 -1.86 10.45
CA VAL A 42 -16.55 -2.96 9.67
C VAL A 42 -15.51 -3.64 8.79
N PHE A 43 -14.73 -2.87 8.02
CA PHE A 43 -13.73 -3.44 7.12
C PHE A 43 -12.51 -4.00 7.84
N SER A 44 -12.20 -3.54 9.06
CA SER A 44 -11.24 -4.19 9.96
C SER A 44 -11.68 -5.62 10.29
N VAL A 45 -12.95 -5.83 10.59
CA VAL A 45 -13.50 -7.17 10.87
C VAL A 45 -13.50 -8.02 9.60
N VAL A 46 -13.95 -7.47 8.46
CA VAL A 46 -13.96 -8.18 7.17
C VAL A 46 -12.55 -8.60 6.75
N SER A 47 -11.57 -7.69 6.82
CA SER A 47 -10.18 -8.00 6.50
C SER A 47 -9.59 -9.05 7.45
N GLY A 48 -9.86 -8.93 8.75
CA GLY A 48 -9.44 -9.91 9.75
C GLY A 48 -9.95 -11.30 9.42
N PHE A 49 -11.24 -11.43 9.09
CA PHE A 49 -11.80 -12.71 8.66
C PHE A 49 -11.23 -13.19 7.34
N SER A 50 -11.08 -12.35 6.31
CA SER A 50 -10.42 -12.74 5.04
C SER A 50 -9.06 -13.39 5.27
N VAL A 51 -8.23 -12.75 6.08
CA VAL A 51 -6.89 -13.25 6.40
C VAL A 51 -6.97 -14.58 7.17
N LEU A 52 -7.82 -14.66 8.20
CA LEU A 52 -7.95 -15.88 9.01
C LEU A 52 -8.56 -17.06 8.23
N PHE A 53 -9.48 -16.79 7.31
CA PHE A 53 -10.06 -17.76 6.40
C PHE A 53 -9.00 -18.36 5.47
N LEU A 54 -8.12 -17.51 4.92
CA LEU A 54 -6.95 -17.98 4.18
C LEU A 54 -6.01 -18.83 5.05
N VAL A 55 -5.71 -18.36 6.27
CA VAL A 55 -4.84 -19.09 7.22
C VAL A 55 -5.40 -20.47 7.54
N GLU A 56 -6.70 -20.59 7.74
CA GLU A 56 -7.34 -21.87 8.03
C GLU A 56 -7.31 -22.80 6.81
N ALA A 57 -7.54 -22.26 5.61
CA ALA A 57 -7.40 -23.02 4.37
C ALA A 57 -5.99 -23.58 4.17
N ILE A 58 -4.95 -22.84 4.59
CA ILE A 58 -3.54 -23.27 4.55
C ILE A 58 -3.27 -24.44 5.51
N LYS A 59 -3.83 -24.42 6.71
CA LYS A 59 -3.61 -25.47 7.74
C LYS A 59 -4.23 -26.81 7.34
N VAL A 60 -5.33 -26.78 6.60
CA VAL A 60 -6.09 -27.99 6.22
C VAL A 60 -5.39 -28.80 5.13
N ILE A 61 -4.45 -28.19 4.41
CA ILE A 61 -3.65 -28.90 3.40
C ILE A 61 -2.93 -30.09 4.08
N PRO A 62 -3.03 -31.31 3.52
CA PRO A 62 -2.42 -32.51 4.10
C PRO A 62 -0.93 -32.30 4.41
N GLY A 63 -0.54 -32.55 5.67
CA GLY A 63 0.85 -32.38 6.13
C GLY A 63 1.23 -30.95 6.54
N ASN A 64 0.31 -29.97 6.49
CA ASN A 64 0.61 -28.56 6.80
C ASN A 64 -0.09 -28.00 8.04
N SER A 65 -0.59 -28.85 8.94
CA SER A 65 -1.33 -28.43 10.14
C SER A 65 -0.57 -27.46 11.06
N ASN A 66 0.76 -27.56 11.07
CA ASN A 66 1.66 -26.70 11.85
C ASN A 66 2.46 -25.71 10.98
N PHE A 67 1.99 -25.42 9.75
CA PHE A 67 2.69 -24.56 8.78
C PHE A 67 4.12 -25.04 8.49
N GLN A 68 4.29 -26.35 8.31
CA GLN A 68 5.61 -26.96 8.10
C GLN A 68 6.05 -26.94 6.63
N GLY A 69 5.09 -26.94 5.71
CA GLY A 69 5.34 -26.80 4.28
C GLY A 69 5.34 -25.34 3.85
N ASP A 70 6.07 -25.07 2.77
CA ASP A 70 5.96 -23.80 2.05
C ASP A 70 4.70 -23.88 1.20
N VAL A 71 3.67 -23.15 1.60
CA VAL A 71 2.39 -23.08 0.87
C VAL A 71 2.16 -21.62 0.49
N GLU A 72 2.18 -21.36 -0.81
CA GLU A 72 1.91 -20.03 -1.36
C GLU A 72 0.45 -19.89 -1.81
N TYR A 73 0.03 -18.66 -2.03
CA TYR A 73 -1.36 -18.32 -2.35
C TYR A 73 -1.90 -19.12 -3.54
N GLY A 74 -1.13 -19.19 -4.64
CA GLY A 74 -1.53 -19.95 -5.83
C GLY A 74 -1.64 -21.47 -5.60
N THR A 75 -0.85 -22.02 -4.66
CA THR A 75 -0.83 -23.47 -4.37
C THR A 75 -2.14 -23.91 -3.74
N ILE A 76 -2.68 -23.06 -2.85
CA ILE A 76 -3.97 -23.26 -2.20
C ILE A 76 -5.09 -23.31 -3.24
N ILE A 77 -5.02 -22.44 -4.25
CA ILE A 77 -6.05 -22.38 -5.31
C ILE A 77 -5.99 -23.61 -6.19
N ASN A 78 -4.78 -24.03 -6.58
CA ASN A 78 -4.63 -25.25 -7.37
C ASN A 78 -5.18 -26.46 -6.63
N PHE A 79 -4.98 -26.52 -5.31
CA PHE A 79 -5.51 -27.58 -4.46
C PHE A 79 -7.05 -27.60 -4.42
N TYR A 80 -7.71 -26.46 -4.14
CA TYR A 80 -9.18 -26.43 -3.96
C TYR A 80 -10.00 -26.28 -5.24
N PHE A 81 -9.46 -25.61 -6.26
CA PHE A 81 -10.21 -25.20 -7.46
C PHE A 81 -9.66 -25.79 -8.77
N GLY A 82 -8.52 -26.49 -8.72
CA GLY A 82 -7.89 -27.11 -9.89
C GLY A 82 -7.21 -26.13 -10.85
N LYS A 83 -6.70 -26.67 -11.96
CA LYS A 83 -5.73 -26.00 -12.85
C LYS A 83 -6.26 -24.75 -13.56
N ASN A 84 -7.52 -24.73 -14.00
CA ASN A 84 -8.06 -23.61 -14.79
C ASN A 84 -8.27 -22.37 -13.91
N LEU A 85 -8.87 -22.55 -12.73
CA LEU A 85 -9.09 -21.47 -11.76
C LEU A 85 -7.78 -21.02 -11.10
N HIS A 86 -6.82 -21.93 -10.95
CA HIS A 86 -5.47 -21.60 -10.53
C HIS A 86 -4.83 -20.53 -11.43
N PHE A 87 -4.87 -20.68 -12.75
CA PHE A 87 -4.28 -19.70 -13.66
C PHE A 87 -4.96 -18.32 -13.56
N VAL A 88 -6.31 -18.30 -13.52
CA VAL A 88 -7.07 -17.06 -13.39
C VAL A 88 -6.74 -16.35 -12.09
N ALA A 89 -6.71 -17.06 -10.97
CA ALA A 89 -6.44 -16.45 -9.68
C ALA A 89 -4.97 -16.05 -9.50
N GLN A 90 -4.04 -16.78 -10.12
CA GLN A 90 -2.64 -16.37 -10.19
C GLN A 90 -2.48 -15.06 -10.96
N LEU A 91 -3.20 -14.89 -12.07
CA LEU A 91 -3.24 -13.63 -12.81
C LEU A 91 -3.83 -12.50 -11.94
N VAL A 92 -4.88 -12.79 -11.17
CA VAL A 92 -5.48 -11.81 -10.26
C VAL A 92 -4.53 -11.39 -9.15
N LEU A 93 -3.87 -12.35 -8.50
CA LEU A 93 -2.88 -12.11 -7.44
C LEU A 93 -1.69 -11.33 -7.99
N TYR A 94 -1.15 -11.74 -9.13
CA TYR A 94 -0.05 -11.05 -9.80
C TYR A 94 -0.44 -9.61 -10.14
N GLY A 95 -1.63 -9.41 -10.73
CA GLY A 95 -2.17 -8.09 -11.01
C GLY A 95 -2.29 -7.21 -9.77
N ALA A 96 -2.72 -7.77 -8.64
CA ALA A 96 -2.85 -7.05 -7.37
C ALA A 96 -1.47 -6.61 -6.83
N LEU A 97 -0.49 -7.52 -6.81
CA LEU A 97 0.86 -7.23 -6.31
C LEU A 97 1.59 -6.24 -7.22
N GLN A 98 1.54 -6.42 -8.55
CA GLN A 98 2.21 -5.52 -9.47
C GLN A 98 1.58 -4.13 -9.52
N SER A 99 0.25 -4.04 -9.49
CA SER A 99 -0.41 -2.73 -9.48
C SER A 99 -0.09 -1.94 -8.21
N ASN A 100 -0.05 -2.61 -7.06
CA ASN A 100 0.37 -2.01 -5.79
C ASN A 100 1.82 -1.49 -5.87
N ALA A 101 2.73 -2.30 -6.40
CA ALA A 101 4.12 -1.90 -6.58
C ALA A 101 4.28 -0.70 -7.52
N ILE A 102 3.65 -0.74 -8.71
CA ILE A 102 3.68 0.33 -9.72
C ILE A 102 3.17 1.64 -9.12
N GLN A 103 2.03 1.61 -8.41
CA GLN A 103 1.46 2.78 -7.77
C GLN A 103 2.41 3.38 -6.72
N CYS A 104 2.96 2.55 -5.83
CA CYS A 104 3.88 3.02 -4.80
C CYS A 104 5.14 3.65 -5.42
N ILE A 105 5.68 3.07 -6.49
CA ILE A 105 6.83 3.63 -7.22
C ILE A 105 6.48 4.99 -7.84
N VAL A 106 5.38 5.08 -8.59
CA VAL A 106 4.99 6.32 -9.28
C VAL A 106 4.73 7.44 -8.29
N LEU A 107 3.96 7.19 -7.23
CA LEU A 107 3.66 8.19 -6.22
C LEU A 107 4.92 8.64 -5.48
N THR A 108 5.85 7.72 -5.21
CA THR A 108 7.15 8.07 -4.61
C THR A 108 8.01 8.89 -5.57
N ALA A 109 8.03 8.56 -6.86
CA ALA A 109 8.79 9.31 -7.85
C ALA A 109 8.27 10.76 -7.98
N GLN A 110 6.95 10.94 -8.07
CA GLN A 110 6.32 12.26 -8.14
C GLN A 110 6.57 13.07 -6.86
N ALA A 111 6.46 12.45 -5.68
CA ALA A 111 6.80 13.10 -4.41
C ALA A 111 8.28 13.50 -4.35
N THR A 112 9.17 12.64 -4.87
CA THR A 112 10.62 12.91 -4.94
C THR A 112 10.92 14.09 -5.85
N ASP A 113 10.30 14.15 -7.04
CA ASP A 113 10.49 15.25 -7.97
C ASP A 113 10.06 16.59 -7.35
N ASN A 114 8.93 16.62 -6.65
CA ASN A 114 8.48 17.81 -5.92
C ASN A 114 9.44 18.19 -4.78
N LEU A 115 9.99 17.21 -4.06
CA LEU A 115 11.00 17.43 -3.04
C LEU A 115 12.31 18.00 -3.62
N LEU A 116 12.76 17.49 -4.77
CA LEU A 116 13.94 18.00 -5.46
C LEU A 116 13.77 19.46 -5.87
N ILE A 117 12.58 19.85 -6.35
CA ILE A 117 12.26 21.25 -6.62
C ILE A 117 12.35 22.09 -5.33
N SER A 118 11.79 21.61 -4.22
CA SER A 118 11.83 22.33 -2.94
C SER A 118 13.25 22.48 -2.37
N LEU A 119 14.12 21.49 -2.53
CA LEU A 119 15.48 21.48 -1.96
C LEU A 119 16.52 22.16 -2.88
N PHE A 120 16.43 21.93 -4.18
CA PHE A 120 17.45 22.34 -5.17
C PHE A 120 16.93 23.36 -6.18
N GLY A 121 15.66 23.77 -6.09
CA GLY A 121 15.04 24.74 -6.99
C GLY A 121 14.65 24.19 -8.37
N SER A 122 15.00 22.93 -8.67
CA SER A 122 14.66 22.29 -9.96
C SER A 122 14.72 20.78 -9.89
N THR A 123 13.98 20.12 -10.79
CA THR A 123 14.18 18.71 -11.16
C THR A 123 14.19 18.60 -12.68
N CYS A 124 14.84 17.56 -13.20
CA CYS A 124 14.94 17.32 -14.64
C CYS A 124 14.58 15.87 -14.98
N GLY A 125 14.26 15.65 -16.25
CA GLY A 125 14.01 14.34 -16.81
C GLY A 125 14.15 14.36 -18.33
N LEU A 126 14.06 13.17 -18.92
CA LEU A 126 14.06 13.01 -20.36
C LEU A 126 12.63 12.76 -20.84
N SER A 127 12.13 13.61 -21.74
CA SER A 127 10.82 13.49 -22.38
C SER A 127 10.91 12.84 -23.75
N PHE A 128 9.87 12.11 -24.14
CA PHE A 128 9.74 11.56 -25.49
C PHE A 128 9.55 12.64 -26.56
N SER A 129 8.85 13.74 -26.25
CA SER A 129 8.54 14.80 -27.22
C SER A 129 9.62 15.88 -27.27
N ASN A 130 10.10 16.31 -26.11
CA ASN A 130 10.89 17.53 -25.98
C ASN A 130 12.36 17.28 -25.61
N GLY A 131 12.79 16.02 -25.47
CA GLY A 131 14.14 15.69 -25.00
C GLY A 131 14.33 16.06 -23.52
N TRP A 132 15.51 16.58 -23.15
CA TRP A 132 15.78 16.97 -21.76
C TRP A 132 14.92 18.15 -21.34
N MET A 133 14.17 17.97 -20.25
CA MET A 133 13.33 19.02 -19.66
C MET A 133 13.68 19.19 -18.20
N CYS A 134 13.80 20.44 -17.76
CA CYS A 134 13.96 20.80 -16.37
C CYS A 134 12.81 21.73 -15.96
N VAL A 135 12.23 21.47 -14.80
CA VAL A 135 11.12 22.23 -14.24
C VAL A 135 11.54 22.79 -12.90
N THR A 136 11.18 24.05 -12.65
CA THR A 136 11.55 24.82 -11.44
C THR A 136 10.35 25.09 -10.53
N GLN A 137 9.15 24.74 -10.97
CA GLN A 137 7.91 24.98 -10.24
C GLN A 137 7.14 23.67 -10.09
N GLN A 138 6.48 23.52 -8.95
CA GLN A 138 5.55 22.42 -8.70
C GLN A 138 4.25 22.68 -9.47
N SER A 139 3.64 21.62 -10.01
CA SER A 139 2.36 21.76 -10.69
C SER A 139 1.23 21.98 -9.66
N ILE A 140 0.29 22.87 -9.99
CA ILE A 140 -0.89 23.14 -9.17
C ILE A 140 -2.02 22.14 -9.49
N TYR A 141 -2.05 21.61 -10.71
CA TYR A 141 -3.20 20.84 -11.22
C TYR A 141 -2.98 19.33 -11.16
N VAL A 142 -1.74 18.86 -11.26
CA VAL A 142 -1.42 17.43 -11.27
C VAL A 142 -0.25 17.13 -10.33
N PRO A 143 -0.14 15.91 -9.77
CA PRO A 143 0.93 15.59 -8.82
C PRO A 143 2.34 15.66 -9.39
N SER A 144 2.49 15.37 -10.69
CA SER A 144 3.79 15.39 -11.35
C SER A 144 4.14 16.81 -11.78
N PRO A 145 5.35 17.33 -11.44
CA PRO A 145 5.76 18.66 -11.86
C PRO A 145 6.06 18.74 -13.37
N PHE A 146 6.12 17.60 -14.08
CA PHE A 146 6.24 17.54 -15.53
C PHE A 146 4.89 17.59 -16.26
N GLU A 147 3.81 17.83 -15.52
CA GLU A 147 2.44 17.95 -16.02
C GLU A 147 2.01 16.73 -16.84
N SER A 148 1.51 16.93 -18.06
CA SER A 148 1.06 15.88 -18.98
C SER A 148 2.13 15.44 -19.98
N ASN A 149 3.38 15.89 -19.83
CA ASN A 149 4.44 15.49 -20.74
C ASN A 149 4.82 14.02 -20.51
N LEU A 150 4.85 13.23 -21.58
CA LEU A 150 5.29 11.85 -21.50
C LEU A 150 6.81 11.82 -21.27
N MET A 151 7.22 11.31 -20.10
CA MET A 151 8.62 11.18 -19.72
C MET A 151 9.11 9.77 -20.01
N VAL A 152 10.38 9.62 -20.35
CA VAL A 152 11.10 8.35 -20.35
C VAL A 152 11.49 8.02 -18.91
N PHE A 153 12.17 8.97 -18.26
CA PHE A 153 12.48 8.92 -16.84
C PHE A 153 12.56 10.34 -16.28
N THR A 154 12.29 10.49 -14.98
CA THR A 154 12.57 11.69 -14.19
C THR A 154 13.71 11.43 -13.21
N PHE A 155 14.38 12.46 -12.72
CA PHE A 155 15.35 12.30 -11.64
C PHE A 155 14.72 11.70 -10.39
N GLY A 156 13.47 12.06 -10.05
CA GLY A 156 12.73 11.42 -8.97
C GLY A 156 12.61 9.91 -9.15
N LEU A 157 12.26 9.43 -10.35
CA LEU A 157 12.19 8.00 -10.64
C LEU A 157 13.56 7.31 -10.51
N LEU A 158 14.64 7.94 -10.98
CA LEU A 158 15.99 7.38 -10.85
C LEU A 158 16.42 7.23 -9.39
N VAL A 159 16.07 8.20 -8.54
CA VAL A 159 16.31 8.11 -7.09
C VAL A 159 15.50 6.95 -6.49
N VAL A 160 14.23 6.79 -6.86
CA VAL A 160 13.41 5.66 -6.39
C VAL A 160 14.00 4.32 -6.83
N ILE A 161 14.47 4.20 -8.08
CA ILE A 161 15.17 3.00 -8.57
C ILE A 161 16.38 2.68 -7.69
N LEU A 162 17.20 3.68 -7.36
CA LEU A 162 18.40 3.50 -6.55
C LEU A 162 18.09 2.90 -5.17
N PHE A 163 16.96 3.26 -4.55
CA PHE A 163 16.55 2.72 -3.25
C PHE A 163 15.78 1.38 -3.37
N CYS A 164 14.84 1.26 -4.31
CA CYS A 164 13.99 0.07 -4.45
C CYS A 164 14.72 -1.15 -5.00
N LEU A 165 15.53 -0.96 -6.03
CA LEU A 165 16.04 -2.05 -6.84
C LEU A 165 16.99 -2.98 -6.04
N PRO A 166 17.95 -2.46 -5.25
CA PRO A 166 18.81 -3.32 -4.41
C PRO A 166 18.01 -4.15 -3.41
N LEU A 167 17.00 -3.55 -2.78
CA LEU A 167 16.13 -4.22 -1.80
C LEU A 167 15.20 -5.26 -2.42
N SER A 168 14.93 -5.15 -3.73
CA SER A 168 14.04 -6.09 -4.42
C SER A 168 14.75 -7.39 -4.80
N PHE A 169 16.08 -7.36 -4.97
CA PHE A 169 16.86 -8.54 -5.32
C PHE A 169 17.30 -9.39 -4.11
N THR A 170 17.10 -8.91 -2.90
CA THR A 170 17.29 -9.68 -1.67
C THR A 170 16.06 -10.52 -1.34
N ASP A 171 16.22 -11.56 -0.51
CA ASP A 171 15.10 -12.38 -0.06
C ASP A 171 14.30 -11.71 1.06
N MET A 172 13.05 -12.14 1.24
CA MET A 172 12.11 -11.46 2.15
C MET A 172 12.55 -11.52 3.60
N ASP A 173 13.28 -12.57 4.01
CA ASP A 173 13.85 -12.71 5.35
C ASP A 173 14.89 -11.62 5.67
N ASN A 174 15.75 -11.28 4.71
CA ASN A 174 16.77 -10.24 4.82
C ASN A 174 16.15 -8.82 4.78
N ASN A 175 14.96 -8.68 4.21
CA ASN A 175 14.22 -7.42 4.14
C ASN A 175 13.32 -7.13 5.36
N ILE A 176 13.22 -8.04 6.34
CA ILE A 176 12.39 -7.82 7.53
C ILE A 176 12.89 -6.64 8.36
N MET A 177 14.20 -6.49 8.52
CA MET A 177 14.77 -5.37 9.29
C MET A 177 14.41 -4.02 8.66
N PHE A 178 14.45 -3.94 7.33
CA PHE A 178 14.01 -2.76 6.58
C PHE A 178 12.53 -2.44 6.84
N ASN A 179 11.66 -3.46 6.81
CA ASN A 179 10.24 -3.29 7.12
C ASN A 179 9.99 -2.83 8.55
N ILE A 180 10.74 -3.34 9.53
CA ILE A 180 10.65 -2.89 10.93
C ILE A 180 11.02 -1.40 11.02
N LEU A 181 12.14 -1.00 10.43
CA LEU A 181 12.59 0.40 10.45
C LEU A 181 11.53 1.32 9.83
N MET A 182 11.00 0.95 8.66
CA MET A 182 10.02 1.77 7.96
C MET A 182 8.65 1.84 8.66
N ALA A 183 8.23 0.77 9.33
CA ALA A 183 7.02 0.78 10.15
C ALA A 183 7.18 1.74 11.35
N MET A 184 8.33 1.68 12.03
CA MET A 184 8.61 2.58 13.17
C MET A 184 8.68 4.04 12.73
N LEU A 185 9.32 4.31 11.59
CA LEU A 185 9.35 5.65 11.00
C LEU A 185 7.96 6.12 10.57
N SER A 186 7.13 5.22 10.04
CA SER A 186 5.73 5.54 9.68
C SER A 186 4.96 6.00 10.90
N ILE A 187 5.02 5.25 12.00
CA ILE A 187 4.37 5.62 13.28
C ILE A 187 4.89 6.97 13.79
N ALA A 188 6.20 7.21 13.70
CA ALA A 188 6.80 8.49 14.10
C ALA A 188 6.31 9.67 13.23
N LEU A 189 6.21 9.47 11.92
CA LEU A 189 5.67 10.48 11.00
C LEU A 189 4.20 10.79 11.32
N GLY A 190 3.35 9.78 11.46
CA GLY A 190 1.95 9.98 11.84
C GLY A 190 1.78 10.71 13.17
N THR A 191 2.61 10.36 14.16
CA THR A 191 2.64 11.06 15.46
C THR A 191 3.05 12.53 15.30
N SER A 192 4.00 12.83 14.40
CA SER A 192 4.43 14.20 14.14
C SER A 192 3.34 15.03 13.47
N TRP A 193 2.53 14.44 12.58
CA TRP A 193 1.37 15.09 11.97
C TRP A 193 0.25 15.35 12.98
N ILE A 194 0.00 14.40 13.88
CA ILE A 194 -0.94 14.59 14.99
C ILE A 194 -0.47 15.74 15.89
N TYR A 195 0.81 15.74 16.29
CA TYR A 195 1.39 16.86 17.05
C TYR A 195 1.23 18.20 16.32
N SER A 196 1.51 18.22 15.01
CA SER A 196 1.36 19.42 14.20
C SER A 196 -0.08 19.94 14.17
N SER A 197 -1.06 19.03 14.14
CA SER A 197 -2.49 19.36 14.20
C SER A 197 -2.85 20.09 15.50
N PHE A 198 -2.33 19.63 16.64
CA PHE A 198 -2.54 20.30 17.93
C PHE A 198 -1.91 21.69 17.99
N VAL A 199 -0.70 21.85 17.43
CA VAL A 199 0.02 23.14 17.43
C VAL A 199 -0.61 24.15 16.48
N THR A 200 -1.09 23.71 15.31
CA THR A 200 -1.81 24.56 14.37
C THR A 200 -3.18 24.97 14.92
N GLY A 201 -3.81 24.10 15.72
CA GLY A 201 -5.07 24.36 16.40
C GLY A 201 -6.23 23.53 15.83
N LEU A 202 -6.99 22.90 16.72
CA LEU A 202 -8.10 22.01 16.34
C LEU A 202 -9.40 22.79 16.15
N ASP A 203 -10.09 22.57 15.04
CA ASP A 203 -11.42 23.11 14.77
C ASP A 203 -12.43 21.98 14.53
N THR A 204 -13.36 21.82 15.48
CA THR A 204 -14.41 20.78 15.45
C THR A 204 -15.38 20.92 14.29
N ARG A 205 -15.45 22.11 13.66
CA ARG A 205 -16.35 22.34 12.51
C ARG A 205 -15.85 21.65 11.24
N ARG A 206 -14.55 21.35 11.17
CA ARG A 206 -13.94 20.72 9.99
C ARG A 206 -14.27 19.24 9.86
N VAL A 207 -14.55 18.57 10.98
CA VAL A 207 -14.87 17.15 11.03
C VAL A 207 -16.29 16.97 11.58
N PRO A 208 -17.33 17.25 10.78
CA PRO A 208 -18.71 17.06 11.19
C PRO A 208 -19.00 15.58 11.45
N ALA A 209 -20.00 15.30 12.27
CA ALA A 209 -20.43 13.91 12.49
C ALA A 209 -20.96 13.25 11.22
N VAL A 210 -21.77 13.99 10.47
CA VAL A 210 -22.43 13.55 9.24
C VAL A 210 -22.57 14.75 8.32
N THR A 211 -22.30 14.58 7.02
CA THR A 211 -22.63 15.54 5.96
C THR A 211 -23.82 15.04 5.13
N GLY A 212 -24.38 15.88 4.26
CA GLY A 212 -25.47 15.46 3.36
C GLY A 212 -25.07 14.28 2.48
N LEU A 213 -26.05 13.46 2.07
CA LEU A 213 -25.82 12.31 1.19
C LEU A 213 -25.18 12.76 -0.13
N THR A 214 -23.95 12.32 -0.38
CA THR A 214 -23.19 12.60 -1.59
C THR A 214 -22.52 11.33 -2.12
N LEU A 215 -21.97 11.38 -3.34
CA LEU A 215 -21.17 10.28 -3.91
C LEU A 215 -19.90 9.97 -3.10
N LYS A 216 -19.45 10.89 -2.23
CA LYS A 216 -18.25 10.73 -1.40
C LYS A 216 -18.37 9.60 -0.37
N TYR A 217 -19.59 9.24 0.03
CA TYR A 217 -19.82 8.04 0.86
C TYR A 217 -19.30 6.77 0.18
N GLY A 218 -19.51 6.62 -1.13
CA GLY A 218 -18.99 5.49 -1.90
C GLY A 218 -17.47 5.51 -2.03
N GLN A 219 -16.88 6.70 -2.15
CA GLN A 219 -15.42 6.87 -2.21
C GLN A 219 -14.76 6.39 -0.91
N VAL A 220 -15.31 6.76 0.26
CA VAL A 220 -14.79 6.30 1.56
C VAL A 220 -14.83 4.78 1.68
N VAL A 221 -15.94 4.15 1.29
CA VAL A 221 -16.05 2.67 1.31
C VAL A 221 -14.96 2.03 0.46
N GLY A 222 -14.76 2.54 -0.77
CA GLY A 222 -13.71 2.05 -1.66
C GLY A 222 -12.31 2.23 -1.09
N THR A 223 -11.99 3.42 -0.59
CA THR A 223 -10.67 3.70 -0.01
C THR A 223 -10.39 2.84 1.23
N VAL A 224 -11.34 2.73 2.16
CA VAL A 224 -11.16 1.94 3.39
C VAL A 224 -10.99 0.46 3.09
N LEU A 225 -11.80 -0.09 2.17
CA LEU A 225 -11.69 -1.48 1.73
C LEU A 225 -10.27 -1.79 1.22
N LEU A 226 -9.70 -0.90 0.40
CA LEU A 226 -8.40 -1.12 -0.21
C LEU A 226 -7.24 -0.96 0.77
N ASN A 227 -7.36 -0.06 1.75
CA ASN A 227 -6.31 0.20 2.73
C ASN A 227 -6.05 -0.96 3.68
N LEU A 228 -7.09 -1.71 4.07
CA LEU A 228 -6.92 -2.80 5.03
C LEU A 228 -6.60 -4.15 4.36
N GLY A 229 -6.16 -4.14 3.09
CA GLY A 229 -5.84 -5.35 2.34
C GLY A 229 -4.39 -5.82 2.54
N ALA A 230 -4.19 -6.94 3.25
CA ALA A 230 -2.88 -7.58 3.40
C ALA A 230 -2.89 -9.08 3.09
N THR A 231 -4.01 -9.63 2.63
CA THR A 231 -4.22 -11.07 2.46
C THR A 231 -3.27 -11.69 1.43
N THR A 232 -2.83 -10.91 0.43
CA THR A 232 -1.94 -11.37 -0.64
C THR A 232 -0.53 -11.72 -0.17
N VAL A 233 -0.05 -11.13 0.92
CA VAL A 233 1.32 -11.37 1.44
C VAL A 233 1.36 -12.38 2.60
N VAL A 234 0.19 -12.71 3.16
CA VAL A 234 0.05 -13.55 4.35
C VAL A 234 0.63 -14.96 4.17
N PRO A 235 0.41 -15.68 3.04
CA PRO A 235 0.98 -17.01 2.85
C PRO A 235 2.51 -17.01 2.92
N THR A 236 3.15 -16.10 2.20
CA THR A 236 4.61 -15.96 2.19
C THR A 236 5.13 -15.60 3.59
N TRP A 237 4.44 -14.73 4.32
CA TRP A 237 4.80 -14.42 5.70
C TRP A 237 4.70 -15.65 6.64
N ILE A 238 3.66 -16.47 6.50
CA ILE A 238 3.47 -17.70 7.28
C ILE A 238 4.59 -18.72 7.01
N ASN A 239 5.08 -18.80 5.77
CA ASN A 239 6.20 -19.66 5.42
C ASN A 239 7.49 -19.22 6.16
N LEU A 240 7.67 -17.91 6.38
CA LEU A 240 8.84 -17.37 7.08
C LEU A 240 8.72 -17.25 8.61
N LYS A 241 7.50 -17.17 9.17
CA LYS A 241 7.25 -16.90 10.60
C LYS A 241 7.90 -17.93 11.53
N HIS A 242 8.37 -17.51 12.71
CA HIS A 242 8.78 -18.42 13.77
C HIS A 242 7.60 -19.28 14.28
N ARG A 243 7.90 -20.49 14.75
CA ARG A 243 6.85 -21.45 15.18
C ARG A 243 6.02 -20.91 16.34
N ASP A 244 6.64 -20.19 17.26
CA ASP A 244 6.01 -19.63 18.47
C ASP A 244 5.10 -18.42 18.21
N VAL A 245 5.12 -17.86 16.99
CA VAL A 245 4.30 -16.71 16.66
C VAL A 245 2.86 -17.16 16.38
N SER A 246 1.93 -16.74 17.25
CA SER A 246 0.50 -16.91 17.03
C SER A 246 0.03 -16.06 15.84
N VAL A 247 -0.42 -16.73 14.78
CA VAL A 247 -0.90 -16.07 13.56
C VAL A 247 -2.13 -15.22 13.84
N GLN A 248 -3.09 -15.78 14.58
CA GLN A 248 -4.35 -15.10 14.87
C GLN A 248 -4.16 -13.83 15.69
N ASN A 249 -3.34 -13.89 16.75
CA ASN A 249 -3.08 -12.73 17.61
C ASN A 249 -2.38 -11.62 16.82
N LEU A 250 -1.38 -11.99 16.02
CA LEU A 250 -0.62 -11.02 15.23
C LEU A 250 -1.51 -10.33 14.19
N VAL A 251 -2.36 -11.08 13.47
CA VAL A 251 -3.27 -10.51 12.47
C VAL A 251 -4.22 -9.49 13.10
N TRP A 252 -4.88 -9.83 14.21
CA TRP A 252 -5.78 -8.89 14.88
C TRP A 252 -5.07 -7.66 15.45
N ILE A 253 -3.86 -7.83 16.00
CA ILE A 253 -3.06 -6.71 16.50
C ILE A 253 -2.62 -5.80 15.36
N ALA A 254 -2.16 -6.37 14.23
CA ALA A 254 -1.73 -5.60 13.07
C ALA A 254 -2.90 -4.81 12.47
N ILE A 255 -4.04 -5.45 12.21
CA ILE A 255 -5.22 -4.79 11.63
C ILE A 255 -5.78 -3.76 12.59
N GLY A 256 -5.86 -4.08 13.89
CA GLY A 256 -6.32 -3.15 14.92
C GLY A 256 -5.41 -1.92 15.02
N ALA A 257 -4.09 -2.11 14.99
CA ALA A 257 -3.12 -1.02 15.00
C ALA A 257 -3.21 -0.15 13.75
N SER A 258 -3.29 -0.75 12.55
CA SER A 258 -3.46 0.01 11.29
C SER A 258 -4.78 0.78 11.28
N THR A 259 -5.88 0.17 11.74
CA THR A 259 -7.19 0.82 11.84
C THR A 259 -7.16 2.00 12.81
N ALA A 260 -6.60 1.81 14.00
CA ALA A 260 -6.43 2.88 14.97
C ALA A 260 -5.54 4.01 14.42
N TYR A 261 -4.47 3.66 13.71
CA TYR A 261 -3.56 4.61 13.07
C TYR A 261 -4.29 5.46 12.01
N TYR A 262 -5.08 4.85 11.13
CA TYR A 262 -5.91 5.55 10.15
C TYR A 262 -6.95 6.48 10.79
N ILE A 263 -7.67 6.01 11.82
CA ILE A 263 -8.69 6.81 12.51
C ILE A 263 -8.03 8.00 13.23
N CYS A 264 -6.94 7.76 13.98
CA CYS A 264 -6.24 8.80 14.71
C CYS A 264 -5.72 9.90 13.79
N ILE A 265 -5.03 9.54 12.69
CA ILE A 265 -4.57 10.52 11.70
C ILE A 265 -5.75 11.22 11.05
N GLY A 266 -6.74 10.46 10.57
CA GLY A 266 -7.88 11.02 9.85
C GLY A 266 -8.66 12.05 10.66
N VAL A 267 -8.97 11.74 11.92
CA VAL A 267 -9.70 12.65 12.82
C VAL A 267 -8.82 13.82 13.24
N LEU A 268 -7.64 13.56 13.81
CA LEU A 268 -6.84 14.62 14.44
C LEU A 268 -6.26 15.57 13.39
N CYS A 269 -5.77 15.05 12.27
CA CYS A 269 -5.30 15.89 11.16
C CYS A 269 -6.47 16.57 10.43
N GLY A 270 -7.62 15.92 10.29
CA GLY A 270 -8.83 16.55 9.78
C GLY A 270 -9.33 17.72 10.63
N LEU A 271 -9.15 17.66 11.96
CA LEU A 271 -9.45 18.77 12.86
C LEU A 271 -8.41 19.90 12.76
N GLY A 272 -7.14 19.55 12.62
CA GLY A 272 -6.03 20.50 12.63
C GLY A 272 -5.86 21.31 11.33
N PHE A 273 -6.22 20.72 10.18
CA PHE A 273 -5.89 21.29 8.87
C PHE A 273 -7.11 21.50 7.98
N PRO A 274 -7.25 22.69 7.34
CA PRO A 274 -8.19 22.85 6.24
C PRO A 274 -7.65 22.11 5.01
N LEU A 275 -8.41 21.14 4.50
CA LEU A 275 -8.06 20.43 3.28
C LEU A 275 -8.71 21.14 2.09
N ASP A 276 -7.98 21.20 0.98
CA ASP A 276 -8.47 21.71 -0.29
C ASP A 276 -9.23 20.62 -1.07
N GLU A 277 -9.63 20.92 -2.30
CA GLU A 277 -10.35 19.96 -3.15
C GLU A 277 -9.53 18.70 -3.47
N SER A 278 -8.19 18.76 -3.36
CA SER A 278 -7.33 17.60 -3.55
C SER A 278 -7.48 16.56 -2.43
N GLY A 279 -7.95 17.00 -1.25
CA GLY A 279 -8.06 16.17 -0.05
C GLY A 279 -6.72 15.68 0.50
N ASN A 280 -5.58 16.20 -0.01
CA ASN A 280 -4.25 15.74 0.36
C ASN A 280 -3.73 16.50 1.59
N LEU A 281 -3.60 15.79 2.72
CA LEU A 281 -3.06 16.33 3.95
C LEU A 281 -1.66 16.94 3.79
N LEU A 282 -0.82 16.38 2.93
CA LEU A 282 0.57 16.84 2.74
C LEU A 282 0.61 18.28 2.21
N HIS A 283 -0.35 18.65 1.35
CA HIS A 283 -0.45 20.01 0.83
C HIS A 283 -0.79 21.00 1.96
N SER A 284 -1.78 20.68 2.79
CA SER A 284 -2.15 21.52 3.93
C SER A 284 -1.04 21.60 4.99
N LEU A 285 -0.31 20.51 5.23
CA LEU A 285 0.86 20.51 6.11
C LEU A 285 1.95 21.47 5.60
N LEU A 286 2.16 21.57 4.29
CA LEU A 286 3.15 22.49 3.72
C LEU A 286 2.77 23.96 3.96
N LEU A 287 1.48 24.28 3.83
CA LEU A 287 1.01 25.67 3.87
C LEU A 287 0.85 26.21 5.29
N VAL A 288 0.35 25.39 6.21
CA VAL A 288 -0.05 25.84 7.56
C VAL A 288 0.44 24.93 8.70
N GLY A 289 1.19 23.88 8.38
CA GLY A 289 1.77 22.96 9.35
C GLY A 289 2.81 23.64 10.24
N LYS A 290 2.63 23.50 11.56
CA LYS A 290 3.59 23.94 12.57
C LYS A 290 4.04 22.76 13.42
N PRO A 291 5.31 22.64 13.81
CA PRO A 291 6.46 23.44 13.38
C PRO A 291 6.78 23.20 11.90
N GLU A 292 7.13 24.27 11.18
CA GLU A 292 7.37 24.26 9.73
C GLU A 292 8.44 23.23 9.31
N LEU A 293 9.55 23.16 10.06
CA LEU A 293 10.62 22.20 9.79
C LEU A 293 10.14 20.75 9.82
N VAL A 294 9.31 20.40 10.81
CA VAL A 294 8.78 19.02 10.96
C VAL A 294 7.81 18.71 9.83
N ALA A 295 6.93 19.66 9.49
CA ALA A 295 6.00 19.52 8.37
C ALA A 295 6.76 19.29 7.05
N THR A 296 7.74 20.14 6.72
CA THR A 296 8.54 20.05 5.49
C THR A 296 9.33 18.74 5.39
N ILE A 297 10.02 18.32 6.46
CA ILE A 297 10.75 17.04 6.46
C ILE A 297 9.78 15.87 6.30
N SER A 298 8.64 15.91 6.99
CA SER A 298 7.67 14.82 6.95
C SER A 298 7.09 14.62 5.54
N ILE A 299 6.87 15.71 4.80
CA ILE A 299 6.42 15.67 3.40
C ILE A 299 7.50 15.11 2.47
N GLY A 300 8.77 15.45 2.70
CA GLY A 300 9.85 14.89 1.88
C GLY A 300 10.05 13.39 2.09
N VAL A 301 9.84 12.91 3.31
CA VAL A 301 10.20 11.54 3.70
C VAL A 301 9.01 10.57 3.66
N PHE A 302 7.75 11.04 3.66
CA PHE A 302 6.57 10.15 3.76
C PHE A 302 6.56 9.08 2.68
N ALA A 303 6.88 9.43 1.43
CA ALA A 303 6.74 8.51 0.31
C ALA A 303 7.72 7.33 0.44
N TYR A 304 8.93 7.60 0.92
CA TYR A 304 9.94 6.58 1.19
C TYR A 304 9.59 5.70 2.39
N VAL A 305 8.99 6.28 3.42
CA VAL A 305 8.72 5.59 4.68
C VAL A 305 7.44 4.76 4.61
N MET A 306 6.38 5.29 3.98
CA MET A 306 5.06 4.66 3.97
C MET A 306 4.77 3.86 2.68
N LEU A 307 5.36 4.21 1.53
CA LEU A 307 5.02 3.55 0.25
C LEU A 307 6.09 2.57 -0.20
N LEU A 308 7.36 2.96 -0.10
CA LEU A 308 8.51 2.16 -0.55
C LEU A 308 8.55 0.73 0.01
N PRO A 309 8.24 0.46 1.30
CA PRO A 309 8.37 -0.89 1.86
C PRO A 309 7.49 -1.94 1.16
N SER A 310 6.37 -1.50 0.60
CA SER A 310 5.43 -2.38 -0.10
C SER A 310 5.94 -2.81 -1.48
N VAL A 311 6.90 -2.07 -2.08
CA VAL A 311 7.44 -2.36 -3.41
C VAL A 311 8.28 -3.65 -3.42
N PRO A 312 9.37 -3.80 -2.63
CA PRO A 312 10.14 -5.03 -2.62
C PRO A 312 9.30 -6.24 -2.21
N VAL A 313 8.42 -6.08 -1.22
CA VAL A 313 7.53 -7.16 -0.76
C VAL A 313 6.63 -7.63 -1.90
N SER A 314 6.02 -6.72 -2.65
CA SER A 314 5.16 -7.08 -3.78
C SER A 314 5.93 -7.84 -4.87
N PHE A 315 7.16 -7.43 -5.19
CA PHE A 315 7.99 -8.12 -6.19
C PHE A 315 8.48 -9.50 -5.73
N MET A 316 8.88 -9.64 -4.46
CA MET A 316 9.30 -10.94 -3.92
C MET A 316 8.13 -11.93 -3.89
N VAL A 317 6.99 -11.51 -3.34
CA VAL A 317 5.79 -12.35 -3.22
C VAL A 317 5.28 -12.77 -4.61
N SER A 318 5.30 -11.87 -5.60
CA SER A 318 4.87 -12.21 -6.96
C SER A 318 5.79 -13.24 -7.62
N ARG A 319 7.11 -13.09 -7.46
CA ARG A 319 8.10 -14.03 -8.00
C ARG A 319 7.91 -15.41 -7.38
N ASP A 320 7.85 -15.46 -6.06
CA ASP A 320 7.80 -16.73 -5.33
C ASP A 320 6.48 -17.47 -5.65
N ASN A 321 5.36 -16.75 -5.75
CA ASN A 321 4.09 -17.32 -6.21
C ASN A 321 4.14 -17.85 -7.65
N LEU A 322 4.87 -17.20 -8.57
CA LEU A 322 4.98 -17.67 -9.97
C LEU A 322 5.90 -18.90 -10.10
N VAL A 323 6.98 -18.95 -9.30
CA VAL A 323 7.95 -20.05 -9.33
C VAL A 323 7.42 -21.30 -8.63
N GLN A 324 6.86 -21.14 -7.43
CA GLN A 324 6.46 -22.27 -6.60
C GLN A 324 5.26 -23.05 -7.14
N ASN A 325 4.43 -22.39 -7.96
CA ASN A 325 3.30 -23.03 -8.62
C ASN A 325 3.63 -23.62 -9.99
N GLU A 326 4.92 -23.69 -10.36
CA GLU A 326 5.41 -24.17 -11.66
C GLU A 326 4.75 -23.46 -12.86
N VAL A 327 4.20 -22.27 -12.66
CA VAL A 327 3.56 -21.48 -13.72
C VAL A 327 4.63 -20.97 -14.68
N MET A 328 5.79 -20.59 -14.14
CA MET A 328 6.90 -20.05 -14.93
C MET A 328 8.27 -20.49 -14.39
N SER A 329 9.26 -20.47 -15.28
CA SER A 329 10.67 -20.62 -14.89
C SER A 329 11.13 -19.46 -13.99
N LYS A 330 12.14 -19.70 -13.14
CA LYS A 330 12.73 -18.69 -12.26
C LYS A 330 13.18 -17.42 -13.00
N GLN A 331 13.72 -17.57 -14.22
CA GLN A 331 14.16 -16.45 -15.04
C GLN A 331 12.97 -15.61 -15.54
N SER A 332 11.94 -16.26 -16.08
CA SER A 332 10.74 -15.57 -16.56
C SER A 332 9.96 -14.89 -15.42
N ALA A 333 9.83 -15.56 -14.28
CA ALA A 333 9.20 -15.00 -13.08
C ALA A 333 9.95 -13.78 -12.53
N SER A 334 11.29 -13.81 -12.57
CA SER A 334 12.13 -12.68 -12.15
C SER A 334 12.00 -11.50 -13.13
N PHE A 335 11.98 -11.75 -14.43
CA PHE A 335 11.74 -10.70 -15.42
C PHE A 335 10.37 -10.03 -15.23
N LEU A 336 9.31 -10.83 -15.10
CA LEU A 336 7.96 -10.31 -14.89
C LEU A 336 7.81 -9.56 -13.56
N SER A 337 8.44 -10.04 -12.49
CA SER A 337 8.30 -9.41 -11.17
C SER A 337 9.19 -8.19 -10.98
N PHE A 338 10.40 -8.18 -11.53
CA PHE A 338 11.39 -7.12 -11.25
C PHE A 338 11.67 -6.16 -12.40
N VAL A 339 11.34 -6.50 -13.65
CA VAL A 339 11.68 -5.68 -14.82
C VAL A 339 10.42 -5.10 -15.47
N LEU A 340 9.43 -5.94 -15.75
CA LEU A 340 8.19 -5.51 -16.39
C LEU A 340 7.49 -4.32 -15.69
N PRO A 341 7.41 -4.25 -14.35
CA PRO A 341 6.71 -3.15 -13.66
C PRO A 341 7.37 -1.79 -13.95
N TRP A 342 8.70 -1.74 -14.07
CA TRP A 342 9.44 -0.52 -14.42
C TRP A 342 9.20 -0.05 -15.85
N ILE A 343 8.86 -0.97 -16.75
CA ILE A 343 8.49 -0.62 -18.12
C ILE A 343 7.04 -0.11 -18.15
N LEU A 344 6.14 -0.79 -17.44
CA LEU A 344 4.72 -0.45 -17.41
C LEU A 344 4.42 0.87 -16.69
N LEU A 345 5.29 1.32 -15.78
CA LEU A 345 5.10 2.59 -15.09
C LEU A 345 5.49 3.83 -15.91
N ILE A 346 6.23 3.68 -17.02
CA ILE A 346 6.68 4.81 -17.85
C ILE A 346 5.51 5.70 -18.30
N PRO A 347 4.40 5.17 -18.85
CA PRO A 347 3.25 6.00 -19.21
C PRO A 347 2.44 6.53 -18.00
N LEU A 348 2.67 5.98 -16.80
CA LEU A 348 1.93 6.32 -15.59
C LEU A 348 2.62 7.41 -14.76
N GLN A 349 3.88 7.73 -15.05
CA GLN A 349 4.69 8.62 -14.22
C GLN A 349 4.26 10.10 -14.25
N THR A 350 3.52 10.52 -15.29
CA THR A 350 3.06 11.89 -15.48
C THR A 350 1.54 11.97 -15.68
N GLY A 351 1.00 13.18 -15.54
CA GLY A 351 -0.43 13.45 -15.67
C GLY A 351 -1.29 12.80 -14.59
N VAL A 352 -2.52 12.47 -14.98
CA VAL A 352 -3.58 11.91 -14.10
C VAL A 352 -3.85 10.43 -14.35
N VAL A 353 -3.15 9.82 -15.32
CA VAL A 353 -3.38 8.42 -15.77
C VAL A 353 -3.19 7.43 -14.61
N ILE A 354 -2.30 7.76 -13.66
CA ILE A 354 -2.09 6.95 -12.46
C ILE A 354 -3.36 6.80 -11.61
N TYR A 355 -4.24 7.80 -11.57
CA TYR A 355 -5.48 7.74 -10.78
C TYR A 355 -6.50 6.77 -11.38
N ASP A 356 -6.62 6.75 -12.70
CA ASP A 356 -7.45 5.77 -13.41
C ASP A 356 -6.88 4.37 -13.23
N PHE A 357 -5.57 4.21 -13.41
CA PHE A 357 -4.89 2.94 -13.17
C PHE A 357 -5.12 2.44 -11.75
N GLN A 358 -4.92 3.29 -10.74
CA GLN A 358 -5.19 2.99 -9.34
C GLN A 358 -6.62 2.49 -9.15
N THR A 359 -7.60 3.26 -9.62
CA THR A 359 -9.02 2.95 -9.40
C THR A 359 -9.39 1.59 -9.99
N TRP A 360 -9.03 1.34 -11.24
CA TRP A 360 -9.39 0.10 -11.94
C TRP A 360 -8.63 -1.11 -11.43
N MET A 361 -7.31 -0.98 -11.22
CA MET A 361 -6.49 -2.11 -10.77
C MET A 361 -6.84 -2.51 -9.33
N SER A 362 -7.10 -1.54 -8.46
CA SER A 362 -7.51 -1.83 -7.09
C SER A 362 -8.90 -2.47 -7.04
N LEU A 363 -9.85 -2.03 -7.86
CA LEU A 363 -11.19 -2.61 -7.92
C LEU A 363 -11.17 -4.06 -8.43
N PHE A 364 -10.49 -4.32 -9.55
CA PHE A 364 -10.51 -5.64 -10.17
C PHE A 364 -9.58 -6.63 -9.50
N PHE A 365 -8.35 -6.23 -9.19
CA PHE A 365 -7.32 -7.15 -8.71
C PHE A 365 -7.21 -7.14 -7.20
N THR A 366 -6.99 -5.97 -6.59
CA THR A 366 -6.74 -5.87 -5.15
C THR A 366 -7.96 -6.30 -4.33
N ALA A 367 -9.16 -5.84 -4.68
CA ALA A 367 -10.38 -6.23 -3.95
C ALA A 367 -10.66 -7.74 -4.08
N THR A 368 -10.52 -8.30 -5.30
CA THR A 368 -10.73 -9.72 -5.55
C THR A 368 -9.74 -10.59 -4.78
N ALA A 369 -8.45 -10.26 -4.82
CA ALA A 369 -7.40 -11.00 -4.13
C ALA A 369 -7.50 -10.92 -2.60
N ASN A 370 -7.92 -9.77 -2.06
CA ASN A 370 -7.99 -9.57 -0.61
C ASN A 370 -9.30 -10.02 0.04
N PHE A 371 -10.42 -9.98 -0.68
CA PHE A 371 -11.75 -10.16 -0.08
C PHE A 371 -12.63 -11.19 -0.77
N VAL A 372 -12.45 -11.48 -2.06
CA VAL A 372 -13.30 -12.48 -2.75
C VAL A 372 -12.69 -13.87 -2.64
N ILE A 373 -11.44 -14.02 -3.10
CA ILE A 373 -10.78 -15.32 -3.16
C ILE A 373 -10.65 -15.98 -1.77
N PRO A 374 -10.26 -15.28 -0.69
CA PRO A 374 -10.13 -15.90 0.63
C PRO A 374 -11.45 -16.49 1.17
N PHE A 375 -12.57 -15.82 0.93
CA PHE A 375 -13.89 -16.34 1.29
C PHE A 375 -14.24 -17.59 0.48
N LEU A 376 -14.01 -17.57 -0.83
CA LEU A 376 -14.23 -18.74 -1.68
C LEU A 376 -13.37 -19.92 -1.25
N MET A 377 -12.09 -19.69 -0.93
CA MET A 377 -11.18 -20.72 -0.42
C MET A 377 -11.69 -21.32 0.88
N TYR A 378 -12.20 -20.51 1.80
CA TYR A 378 -12.73 -21.01 3.06
C TYR A 378 -13.97 -21.87 2.87
N PHE A 379 -14.90 -21.49 2.00
CA PHE A 379 -16.05 -22.34 1.69
C PHE A 379 -15.62 -23.70 1.15
N LYS A 380 -14.65 -23.75 0.22
CA LYS A 380 -14.09 -25.01 -0.28
C LYS A 380 -13.33 -25.80 0.78
N CYS A 381 -12.63 -25.10 1.66
CA CYS A 381 -11.95 -25.72 2.80
C CYS A 381 -12.92 -26.41 3.75
N VAL A 382 -14.08 -25.79 4.02
CA VAL A 382 -15.14 -26.40 4.84
C VAL A 382 -15.79 -27.59 4.14
N GLU A 383 -16.01 -27.54 2.82
CA GLU A 383 -16.51 -28.70 2.05
C GLU A 383 -15.51 -29.88 2.01
N PHE A 384 -14.22 -29.58 2.09
CA PHE A 384 -13.16 -30.61 2.06
C PHE A 384 -12.97 -31.32 3.40
N ARG A 385 -13.32 -30.66 4.52
CA ARG A 385 -13.30 -31.26 5.86
C ARG A 385 -14.46 -32.22 6.04
#